data_AF-A0A4P8L5J8-F1
#
_entry.id   AF-A0A4P8L5J8-F1
#
_cell.length_a   1.000
_cell.length_b   1.000
_cell.length_c   1.000
_cell.angle_alpha   90.00
_cell.angle_beta   90.00
_cell.angle_gamma   90.00
#
_symmetry.space_group_name_H-M   'P 1'
#
loop_
_entity.id
_entity.type
_entity.pdbx_description
1 polymer ?
#
loop_
_entity_poly.entity_id
_entity_poly.type
_entity_poly.pdbx_seq_one_letter_code
_entity_poly.pdbx_strand_id
1 'polypeptide(L)' 'MAVYRRKEDSNVWHWCTNCSQYPSGSNIITRHTQPEYGERCRECQMKEQSGDCKSDSFFSVRK' A
#
# COMPACT_ATOMS: atom_id res chain seq x y z
N MET A 1 7.90 -8.42 -2.80
CA MET A 1 7.65 -7.20 -3.61
C MET A 1 6.32 -6.61 -3.20
N ALA A 2 6.32 -5.51 -2.46
CA ALA A 2 5.08 -4.82 -2.10
C ALA A 2 4.43 -4.22 -3.35
N VAL A 3 3.16 -4.56 -3.59
CA VAL A 3 2.38 -3.99 -4.68
C VAL A 3 1.56 -2.83 -4.12
N TYR A 4 1.93 -1.62 -4.50
CA TYR A 4 1.19 -0.42 -4.19
C TYR A 4 0.01 -0.31 -5.15
N ARG A 5 -1.17 -0.09 -4.61
CA ARG A 5 -2.41 0.09 -5.36
C ARG A 5 -3.07 1.37 -4.94
N ARG A 6 -3.56 2.16 -5.89
CA ARG A 6 -4.41 3.32 -5.61
C ARG A 6 -5.56 3.35 -6.59
N LYS A 7 -6.64 4.05 -6.25
CA LYS A 7 -7.69 4.35 -7.23
C LYS A 7 -7.21 5.47 -8.15
N GLU A 8 -7.68 5.52 -9.37
CA GLU A 8 -7.42 6.68 -10.25
C GLU A 8 -8.00 7.98 -9.66
N ASP A 9 -9.17 7.87 -9.03
CA ASP A 9 -9.87 8.95 -8.32
C ASP A 9 -9.24 9.34 -6.97
N SER A 10 -8.28 8.55 -6.47
CA SER A 10 -7.66 8.77 -5.16
C SER A 10 -6.14 8.82 -5.23
N ASN A 11 -5.55 9.85 -4.64
CA ASN A 11 -4.09 9.96 -4.54
C ASN A 11 -3.50 9.12 -3.39
N VAL A 12 -4.30 8.27 -2.75
CA VAL A 12 -3.87 7.44 -1.62
C VAL A 12 -3.44 6.05 -2.09
N TRP A 13 -2.22 5.67 -1.75
CA TRP A 13 -1.64 4.37 -2.01
C TRP A 13 -1.87 3.40 -0.86
N HIS A 14 -2.30 2.19 -1.22
CA HIS A 14 -2.57 1.06 -0.36
C HIS A 14 -1.73 -0.13 -0.83
N TRP A 15 -0.93 -0.71 0.05
CA TRP A 15 -0.13 -1.89 -0.26
C TRP A 15 -0.55 -3.09 0.58
N CYS A 16 -1.14 -2.86 1.76
CA CYS A 16 -1.68 -3.91 2.61
C CYS A 16 -2.99 -4.44 2.05
N THR A 17 -3.01 -5.71 1.62
CA THR A 17 -4.23 -6.38 1.14
C THR A 17 -5.30 -6.55 2.21
N ASN A 18 -4.93 -6.46 3.50
CA ASN A 18 -5.85 -6.48 4.64
C ASN A 18 -6.32 -5.09 5.09
N CYS A 19 -6.09 -4.05 4.29
CA CYS A 19 -6.61 -2.71 4.58
C CYS A 19 -8.12 -2.68 4.30
N SER A 20 -8.90 -2.04 5.18
CA SER A 20 -10.36 -1.92 5.03
C SER A 20 -10.73 -1.10 3.80
N GLN A 21 -9.90 -0.12 3.45
CA GLN A 21 -10.05 0.72 2.27
C GLN A 21 -9.24 0.22 1.07
N TYR A 22 -8.86 -1.06 1.07
CA TYR A 22 -8.07 -1.60 -0.03
C TYR A 22 -8.81 -1.43 -1.36
N PRO A 23 -8.21 -0.77 -2.36
CA PRO A 23 -8.88 -0.53 -3.62
C PRO A 23 -9.15 -1.87 -4.32
N SER A 24 -10.42 -2.11 -4.64
CA SER A 24 -10.93 -3.24 -5.42
C SER A 24 -11.83 -2.73 -6.55
N GLY A 25 -11.57 -3.12 -7.79
CA GLY A 25 -12.27 -2.59 -8.98
C GLY A 25 -11.36 -2.47 -10.21
N SER A 26 -11.89 -1.90 -11.29
CA SER A 26 -11.20 -1.77 -12.58
C SER A 26 -10.28 -0.54 -12.66
N ASN A 27 -10.63 0.57 -11.99
CA ASN A 27 -9.86 1.84 -12.03
C ASN A 27 -8.79 1.90 -10.93
N ILE A 28 -7.91 0.91 -10.91
CA ILE A 28 -6.84 0.82 -9.92
C ILE A 28 -5.50 0.90 -10.62
N ILE A 29 -4.69 1.85 -10.18
CA ILE A 29 -3.31 1.99 -10.60
C ILE A 29 -2.47 1.15 -9.65
N THR A 30 -1.79 0.13 -10.18
CA THR A 30 -0.86 -0.71 -9.43
C THR A 30 0.57 -0.34 -9.78
N ARG A 31 1.45 -0.34 -8.78
CA ARG A 31 2.89 -0.15 -8.92
C ARG A 31 3.61 -1.21 -8.09
N HIS A 32 4.67 -1.76 -8.67
CA HIS A 32 5.58 -2.67 -7.99
C HIS A 32 6.74 -1.95 -7.28
N THR A 33 6.85 -0.64 -7.47
CA THR A 33 7.87 0.23 -6.88
C THR A 33 7.21 1.26 -5.98
N GLN A 34 7.97 1.75 -4.99
CA GLN A 34 7.49 2.83 -4.15
C GLN A 34 7.09 4.03 -5.01
N PRO A 35 5.86 4.56 -4.84
CA PRO A 35 5.43 5.71 -5.61
C PRO A 35 6.19 6.96 -5.16
N GLU A 36 6.66 7.74 -6.12
CA GLU A 36 7.35 9.02 -5.87
C GLU A 36 6.37 10.14 -5.49
N TYR A 37 5.08 9.93 -5.76
CA TYR A 37 4.01 10.90 -5.57
C TYR A 37 2.75 10.24 -5.02
N GLY A 38 1.92 11.03 -4.35
CA GLY A 38 0.69 10.58 -3.69
C GLY A 38 0.88 10.32 -2.20
N GLU A 39 -0.25 10.20 -1.51
CA GLU A 39 -0.30 9.98 -0.07
C GLU A 39 -0.29 8.49 0.24
N ARG A 40 0.27 8.12 1.40
CA ARG A 40 0.25 6.73 1.87
C ARG A 40 -0.92 6.55 2.83
N CYS A 41 -1.69 5.48 2.66
CA CYS A 41 -2.78 5.18 3.58
C CYS A 41 -2.24 5.01 5.00
N ARG A 42 -2.74 5.81 5.95
CA ARG A 42 -2.33 5.74 7.36
C ARG A 42 -2.60 4.37 7.98
N GLU A 43 -3.71 3.73 7.61
CA GLU A 43 -4.04 2.39 8.09
C GLU A 43 -3.00 1.36 7.62
N CYS A 44 -2.56 1.46 6.36
CA CYS A 44 -1.47 0.63 5.84
C CYS A 44 -0.15 0.89 6.56
N GLN A 45 0.20 2.17 6.82
CA GLN A 45 1.40 2.52 7.59
C GLN A 45 1.37 1.93 9.00
N MET A 46 0.26 2.07 9.72
CA MET A 46 0.12 1.52 11.07
C MET A 46 0.21 -0.01 11.06
N LYS A 47 -0.44 -0.67 10.10
CA LYS A 47 -0.37 -2.13 9.94
C LYS A 47 1.04 -2.61 9.59
N GLU A 48 1.76 -1.88 8.74
CA GLU A 48 3.15 -2.18 8.39
C GLU A 48 4.05 -2.03 9.62
N GLN A 49 3.89 -0.95 10.37
CA GLN A 49 4.64 -0.71 11.61
C GLN A 49 4.29 -1.75 12.70
N SER A 50 3.05 -2.23 12.74
CA SER A 50 2.60 -3.28 13.64
C SER A 50 2.92 -4.71 13.14
N GLY A 51 3.41 -4.88 11.91
CA GLY A 51 3.64 -6.21 11.30
C GLY A 51 2.38 -6.97 10.88
N ASP A 52 1.21 -6.33 10.88
CA ASP A 52 -0.09 -6.90 10.48
C ASP A 52 -0.39 -6.69 8.99
N CYS A 53 0.43 -5.92 8.28
CA CYS A 53 0.24 -5.63 6.87
C CYS A 53 0.53 -6.86 5.99
N LYS A 54 -0.51 -7.36 5.33
CA LYS A 54 -0.41 -8.43 4.32
C LYS A 54 0.02 -7.85 2.98
N SER A 55 1.22 -7.29 2.92
CA SER A 55 1.90 -6.95 1.67
C SER A 55 3.22 -7.70 1.68
N ASP A 56 3.60 -8.33 0.58
CA ASP A 56 4.78 -9.18 0.49
C ASP A 56 6.07 -8.36 0.72
N SER A 57 6.38 -8.18 2.01
CA SER A 57 7.40 -7.31 2.57
C SER A 57 8.51 -8.17 3.14
N PHE A 58 9.29 -8.77 2.25
CA PHE A 58 10.64 -9.17 2.62
C PHE A 58 11.50 -7.89 2.62
N PHE A 59 11.86 -7.41 3.80
CA PHE A 59 12.98 -6.49 4.05
C PHE A 59 12.90 -5.06 3.49
N SER A 60 12.51 -4.14 4.36
CA SER A 60 13.14 -2.81 4.38
C SER A 60 13.67 -2.55 5.79
N VAL A 61 14.89 -3.07 6.02
CA VAL A 61 15.95 -2.50 6.84
C VAL A 61 15.52 -1.90 8.17
N ARG A 62 15.64 -2.73 9.22
CA ARG A 62 16.06 -2.28 10.55
C ARG A 62 17.18 -1.24 10.39
N LYS A 63 16.99 -0.05 10.93
CA LYS A 63 18.09 0.85 11.29
C LYS A 63 17.88 1.32 12.72
#